data_AF-A0A512BXV4-F1
#
_entry.id   AF-A0A512BXV4-F1
#
_cell.length_a   1.000
_cell.length_b   1.000
_cell.length_c   1.000
_cell.angle_alpha   90.00
_cell.angle_beta   90.00
_cell.angle_gamma   90.00
#
_symmetry.space_group_name_H-M   'P 1'
#
loop_
_entity.id
_entity.type
_entity.pdbx_description
1 polymer ?
#
loop_
_entity_poly.entity_id
_entity_poly.type
_entity_poly.pdbx_seq_one_letter_code
_entity_poly.pdbx_strand_id
1 'polypeptide(L)'
;MWRALVFIGLLCVAAFGAVWLADQPGTVLVTFGGYELRTSVAVAAVALVGIALALAMMWAAVTGIMGLPSRLTFANRARRRSRGYQAVSRGMIAVGAGDPIAARRYANEAERLLGHEPLTLLLKAQAAQVSGNRAAAEAAFSQMMDENETRVLGLRGLFVEARRRGDATAAREYASEAVRIAPAAAWASDAVLEARCAERDWRGALESIDRRASLGLLDKATAKRHRAVLLTADALDRAERDPDGALRSGQDAVRYAPDLVPAAALVGRYLSHRGDLRRAAKVVEAAWRSQPHPDLADVYLNLRPGDSGLDRLKRAETLMRLSNGAPEGRLAVARAALEAREFDRARDALEPLLADRPTMRVCLLMSDLEQAEHGSTGRGREWLARATRAPRDPAWIADGVVSDKWAPVSPVTGRLDAFVWQAPPDVLVAPELAMSDDVTGDVDDDQKILPVTLPPGIEPAATVAPPPDEPEVLAEPEPQKEALTEAMASGMPPEAANEAVKDSQGARETTDATGAPRRGAVVFPATPPDVPKLEEATPVRRGLFR
;
A
#
# COMPACT_ATOMS: atom_id res chain seq x y z
N MET A 1 10.04 -60.85 17.10
CA MET A 1 10.04 -62.32 17.33
C MET A 1 11.03 -63.03 16.41
N TRP A 2 10.84 -63.08 15.08
CA TRP A 2 11.74 -63.77 14.11
C TRP A 2 13.25 -63.67 14.40
N ARG A 3 13.79 -62.45 14.60
CA ARG A 3 15.21 -62.20 14.88
C ARG A 3 15.75 -62.95 16.12
N ALA A 4 14.91 -63.25 17.10
CA ALA A 4 15.29 -64.02 18.29
C ALA A 4 15.27 -65.54 18.03
N LEU A 5 14.30 -66.05 17.27
CA LEU A 5 14.25 -67.46 16.87
C LEU A 5 15.46 -67.84 16.00
N VAL A 6 15.82 -66.97 15.05
CA VAL A 6 17.05 -67.14 14.25
C VAL A 6 18.30 -67.15 15.14
N PHE A 7 18.39 -66.25 16.12
CA PHE A 7 19.53 -66.20 17.05
C PHE A 7 19.63 -67.45 17.93
N ILE A 8 18.50 -67.96 18.45
CA ILE A 8 18.45 -69.21 19.23
C ILE A 8 18.86 -70.40 18.36
N GLY A 9 18.36 -70.51 17.13
CA GLY A 9 18.77 -71.56 16.20
C GLY A 9 20.28 -71.54 15.90
N LEU A 10 20.83 -70.35 15.66
CA LEU A 10 22.28 -70.16 15.46
C LEU A 10 23.08 -70.54 16.72
N LEU A 11 22.59 -70.20 17.91
CA LEU A 11 23.20 -70.57 19.19
C LEU A 11 23.20 -72.09 19.40
N CYS A 12 22.11 -72.78 19.08
CA CYS A 12 22.03 -74.24 19.17
C CYS A 12 22.98 -74.93 18.18
N VAL A 13 23.10 -74.44 16.95
CA VAL A 13 24.06 -74.96 15.95
C VAL A 13 25.50 -74.71 16.39
N ALA A 14 25.80 -73.52 16.93
CA ALA A 14 27.13 -73.20 17.47
C ALA A 14 27.49 -74.07 18.68
N ALA A 15 26.56 -74.30 19.60
CA ALA A 15 26.76 -75.18 20.74
C ALA A 15 26.99 -76.65 20.32
N PHE A 16 26.18 -77.16 19.37
CA PHE A 16 26.35 -78.51 18.83
C PHE A 16 27.71 -78.68 18.13
N GLY A 17 28.12 -77.70 17.31
CA GLY A 17 29.43 -77.69 16.67
C GLY A 17 30.60 -77.62 17.67
N ALA A 18 30.45 -76.86 18.76
CA ALA A 18 31.45 -76.77 19.82
C ALA A 18 31.63 -78.08 20.60
N VAL A 19 30.54 -78.79 20.91
CA VAL A 19 30.58 -80.12 21.56
C VAL A 19 31.22 -81.15 20.61
N TRP A 20 30.74 -81.25 19.38
CA TRP A 20 31.27 -82.18 18.38
C TRP A 20 32.77 -81.99 18.12
N LEU A 21 33.27 -80.76 18.21
CA LEU A 21 34.69 -80.44 18.00
C LEU A 21 35.55 -80.65 19.27
N ALA A 22 34.94 -80.77 20.45
CA ALA A 22 35.63 -81.17 21.68
C ALA A 22 35.86 -82.70 21.75
N ASP A 23 34.91 -83.48 21.21
CA ASP A 23 34.97 -84.96 21.20
C ASP A 23 35.91 -85.56 20.14
N GLN A 24 36.64 -84.74 19.36
CA GLN A 24 37.57 -85.18 18.32
C GLN A 24 39.04 -85.16 18.81
N PRO A 25 39.66 -86.32 19.12
CA PRO A 25 41.01 -86.40 19.67
C PRO A 25 42.09 -86.22 18.59
N GLY A 26 42.20 -85.00 18.05
CA GLY A 26 43.25 -84.59 17.12
C GLY A 26 44.27 -83.64 17.74
N THR A 27 45.55 -83.84 17.43
CA THR A 27 46.63 -82.88 17.71
C THR A 27 47.00 -82.10 16.44
N VAL A 28 46.92 -80.78 16.49
CA VAL A 28 47.44 -79.89 15.45
C VAL A 28 48.91 -79.61 15.75
N LEU A 29 49.79 -79.88 14.78
CA LEU A 29 51.19 -79.49 14.81
C LEU A 29 51.35 -78.22 13.98
N VAL A 30 51.64 -77.10 14.63
CA VAL A 30 51.99 -75.84 13.96
C VAL A 30 53.50 -75.68 14.01
N THR A 31 54.16 -75.77 12.86
CA THR A 31 55.60 -75.57 12.72
C THR A 31 55.87 -74.16 12.19
N PHE A 32 56.66 -73.36 12.91
CA PHE A 32 56.99 -72.00 12.50
C PHE A 32 58.40 -71.62 12.93
N GLY A 33 59.28 -71.30 11.98
CA GLY A 33 60.65 -70.84 12.26
C GLY A 33 61.51 -71.82 13.07
N GLY A 34 61.23 -73.12 13.04
CA GLY A 34 61.91 -74.15 13.85
C GLY A 34 61.27 -74.44 15.21
N TYR A 35 60.21 -73.72 15.61
CA TYR A 35 59.41 -74.06 16.78
C TYR A 35 58.25 -74.98 16.39
N GLU A 36 58.05 -76.06 17.16
CA GLU A 36 56.88 -76.93 17.08
C GLU A 36 55.88 -76.59 18.20
N LEU A 37 54.69 -76.09 17.84
CA LEU A 37 53.56 -76.02 18.76
C LEU A 37 52.63 -77.22 18.53
N ARG A 38 52.51 -78.09 19.54
CA ARG A 38 51.48 -79.14 19.61
C ARG A 38 50.30 -78.63 20.43
N THR A 39 49.15 -78.47 19.80
CA THR A 39 47.88 -78.10 20.46
C THR A 39 46.77 -79.09 20.10
N SER A 40 45.70 -79.15 20.89
CA SER A 40 44.52 -79.93 20.51
C SER A 40 43.69 -79.18 19.46
N VAL A 41 42.94 -79.92 18.64
CA VAL A 41 42.03 -79.36 17.63
C VAL A 41 41.06 -78.35 18.25
N ALA A 42 40.52 -78.62 19.44
CA ALA A 42 39.66 -77.67 20.16
C ALA A 42 40.34 -76.33 20.47
N VAL A 43 41.59 -76.34 20.95
CA VAL A 43 42.36 -75.11 21.24
C VAL A 43 42.69 -74.35 19.95
N ALA A 44 43.11 -75.07 18.90
CA ALA A 44 43.38 -74.47 17.58
C ALA A 44 42.13 -73.82 16.97
N ALA A 45 40.96 -74.45 17.10
CA ALA A 45 39.69 -73.92 16.61
C ALA A 45 39.22 -72.69 17.41
N VAL A 46 39.31 -72.72 18.74
CA VAL A 46 38.99 -71.55 19.58
C VAL A 46 39.92 -70.38 19.27
N ALA A 47 41.21 -70.63 19.06
CA ALA A 47 42.16 -69.60 18.63
C ALA A 47 41.80 -69.03 17.25
N LEU A 48 41.43 -69.87 16.27
CA LEU A 48 41.05 -69.44 14.93
C LEU A 48 39.75 -68.62 14.93
N VAL A 49 38.75 -69.01 15.71
CA VAL A 49 37.51 -68.22 15.92
C VAL A 49 37.82 -66.90 16.62
N GLY A 50 38.72 -66.90 17.62
CA GLY A 50 39.18 -65.68 18.29
C GLY A 50 39.88 -64.71 17.34
N ILE A 51 40.77 -65.22 16.47
CA ILE A 51 41.44 -64.43 15.42
C ILE A 51 40.44 -63.90 14.40
N ALA A 52 39.49 -64.71 13.95
CA ALA A 52 38.44 -64.28 13.03
C ALA A 52 37.54 -63.19 13.65
N LEU A 53 37.18 -63.31 14.93
CA LEU A 53 36.42 -62.30 15.67
C LEU A 53 37.23 -61.02 15.86
N ALA A 54 38.52 -61.11 16.19
CA ALA A 54 39.42 -59.96 16.33
C ALA A 54 39.60 -59.22 14.99
N LEU A 55 39.78 -59.94 13.89
CA LEU A 55 39.83 -59.38 12.54
C LEU A 55 38.49 -58.72 12.15
N ALA A 56 37.35 -59.34 12.46
CA ALA A 56 36.03 -58.77 12.22
C ALA A 56 35.79 -57.51 13.05
N MET A 57 36.19 -57.49 14.33
CA MET A 57 36.14 -56.30 15.18
C MET A 57 37.06 -55.18 14.68
N MET A 58 38.28 -55.51 14.25
CA MET A 58 39.23 -54.54 13.72
C MET A 58 38.76 -53.96 12.38
N TRP A 59 38.18 -54.80 11.49
CA TRP A 59 37.55 -54.34 10.25
C TRP A 59 36.31 -53.47 10.51
N ALA A 60 35.47 -53.83 11.48
CA ALA A 60 34.32 -53.02 11.92
C ALA A 60 34.77 -51.69 12.56
N ALA A 61 35.89 -51.66 13.28
CA ALA A 61 36.48 -50.44 13.82
C ALA A 61 37.03 -49.54 12.70
N VAL A 62 37.80 -50.08 11.75
CA VAL A 62 38.34 -49.33 10.60
C VAL A 62 37.21 -48.76 9.73
N THR A 63 36.26 -49.59 9.31
CA THR A 63 35.10 -49.15 8.51
C THR A 63 34.17 -48.22 9.29
N GLY A 64 34.04 -48.40 10.61
CA GLY A 64 33.35 -47.47 11.50
C GLY A 64 34.01 -46.11 11.56
N ILE A 65 35.33 -46.04 11.78
CA ILE A 65 36.12 -44.81 11.84
C ILE A 65 36.10 -44.07 10.50
N MET A 66 36.25 -44.79 9.37
CA MET A 66 36.12 -44.20 8.03
C MET A 66 34.69 -43.77 7.69
N GLY A 67 33.66 -44.43 8.24
CA GLY A 67 32.25 -44.08 8.08
C GLY A 67 31.71 -43.01 9.05
N LEU A 68 32.44 -42.69 10.12
CA LEU A 68 32.09 -41.63 11.08
C LEU A 68 32.04 -40.22 10.46
N PRO A 69 33.04 -39.74 9.70
CA PRO A 69 33.06 -38.35 9.22
C PRO A 69 31.91 -38.01 8.26
N SER A 70 31.46 -38.95 7.42
CA SER A 70 30.29 -38.72 6.56
C SER A 70 29.00 -38.59 7.39
N ARG A 71 28.76 -39.49 8.35
CA ARG A 71 27.59 -39.43 9.24
C ARG A 71 27.58 -38.15 10.10
N LEU A 72 28.74 -37.74 10.62
CA LEU A 72 28.90 -36.50 11.39
C LEU A 72 28.67 -35.24 10.54
N THR A 73 29.18 -35.20 9.30
CA THR A 73 28.98 -34.03 8.42
C THR A 73 27.53 -33.88 7.97
N PHE A 74 26.80 -34.96 7.66
CA PHE A 74 25.36 -34.90 7.41
C PHE A 74 24.58 -34.39 8.64
N ALA A 75 24.83 -34.96 9.83
CA ALA A 75 24.17 -34.55 11.06
C ALA A 75 24.46 -33.08 11.43
N ASN A 76 25.69 -32.61 11.23
CA ASN A 76 26.07 -31.22 11.48
C ASN A 76 25.45 -30.26 10.44
N ARG A 77 25.39 -30.63 9.15
CA ARG A 77 24.73 -29.83 8.12
C ARG A 77 23.23 -29.70 8.38
N ALA A 78 22.56 -30.77 8.81
CA ALA A 78 21.16 -30.73 9.24
C ALA A 78 20.95 -29.79 10.44
N ARG A 79 21.80 -29.88 11.48
CA ARG A 79 21.77 -28.98 12.66
C ARG A 79 22.06 -27.52 12.30
N ARG A 80 22.96 -27.26 11.35
CA ARG A 80 23.26 -25.91 10.83
C ARG A 80 22.04 -25.34 10.10
N ARG A 81 21.39 -26.14 9.24
CA ARG A 81 20.20 -25.71 8.48
C ARG A 81 18.98 -25.45 9.39
N SER A 82 18.73 -26.30 10.39
CA SER A 82 17.61 -26.09 11.33
C SER A 82 17.80 -24.85 12.21
N ARG A 83 19.03 -24.58 12.68
CA ARG A 83 19.36 -23.31 13.35
C ARG A 83 19.19 -22.12 12.40
N GLY A 84 19.56 -22.27 11.14
CA GLY A 84 19.36 -21.27 10.09
C GLY A 84 17.90 -20.85 9.94
N TYR A 85 16.99 -21.80 9.75
CA TYR A 85 15.55 -21.48 9.63
C TYR A 85 14.93 -20.97 10.95
N GLN A 86 15.44 -21.37 12.12
CA GLN A 86 15.06 -20.73 13.38
C GLN A 86 15.53 -19.27 13.46
N ALA A 87 16.73 -18.93 12.95
CA ALA A 87 17.19 -17.56 12.86
C ALA A 87 16.33 -16.75 11.85
N VAL A 88 15.99 -17.32 10.69
CA VAL A 88 15.05 -16.69 9.74
C VAL A 88 13.71 -16.40 10.40
N SER A 89 13.11 -17.37 11.09
CA SER A 89 11.83 -17.23 11.78
C SER A 89 11.87 -16.13 12.86
N ARG A 90 12.88 -16.14 13.74
CA ARG A 90 13.05 -15.10 14.78
C ARG A 90 13.33 -13.71 14.20
N GLY A 91 14.08 -13.65 13.10
CA GLY A 91 14.34 -12.41 12.38
C GLY A 91 13.08 -11.81 11.77
N MET A 92 12.24 -12.62 11.11
CA MET A 92 10.96 -12.15 10.57
C MET A 92 9.98 -11.70 11.66
N ILE A 93 9.99 -12.34 12.83
CA ILE A 93 9.22 -11.87 14.00
C ILE A 93 9.76 -10.52 14.50
N ALA A 94 11.08 -10.34 14.59
CA ALA A 94 11.69 -9.07 14.99
C ALA A 94 11.42 -7.93 13.98
N VAL A 95 11.45 -8.21 12.67
CA VAL A 95 11.01 -7.30 11.61
C VAL A 95 9.55 -6.89 11.83
N GLY A 96 8.65 -7.85 12.03
CA GLY A 96 7.22 -7.59 12.24
C GLY A 96 6.91 -6.88 13.57
N ALA A 97 7.77 -7.01 14.58
CA ALA A 97 7.68 -6.31 15.86
C ALA A 97 8.34 -4.92 15.85
N GLY A 98 9.06 -4.55 14.78
CA GLY A 98 9.77 -3.27 14.70
C GLY A 98 11.07 -3.20 15.51
N ASP A 99 11.72 -4.33 15.82
CA ASP A 99 13.04 -4.38 16.47
C ASP A 99 14.16 -4.48 15.42
N PRO A 100 14.79 -3.36 15.00
CA PRO A 100 15.87 -3.36 14.02
C PRO A 100 17.14 -4.08 14.51
N ILE A 101 17.38 -4.14 15.82
CA ILE A 101 18.61 -4.68 16.40
C ILE A 101 18.54 -6.21 16.39
N ALA A 102 17.43 -6.79 16.88
CA ALA A 102 17.20 -8.23 16.80
C ALA A 102 17.01 -8.69 15.35
N ALA A 103 16.30 -7.93 14.51
CA ALA A 103 16.14 -8.24 13.08
C ALA A 103 17.51 -8.35 12.39
N ARG A 104 18.38 -7.34 12.54
CA ARG A 104 19.74 -7.35 11.95
C ARG A 104 20.62 -8.46 12.54
N ARG A 105 20.54 -8.73 13.85
CA ARG A 105 21.27 -9.83 14.49
C ARG A 105 20.87 -11.19 13.91
N TYR A 106 19.58 -11.46 13.79
CA TYR A 106 19.07 -12.73 13.27
C TYR A 106 19.24 -12.86 11.75
N ALA A 107 19.19 -11.76 10.98
CA ALA A 107 19.56 -11.75 9.56
C ALA A 107 21.02 -12.19 9.36
N ASN A 108 21.95 -11.57 10.09
CA ASN A 108 23.38 -11.93 10.05
C ASN A 108 23.63 -13.38 10.51
N GLU A 109 22.90 -13.86 11.52
CA GLU A 109 23.00 -15.26 11.94
C GLU A 109 22.47 -16.23 10.88
N ALA A 110 21.33 -15.92 10.25
CA ALA A 110 20.74 -16.71 9.19
C ALA A 110 21.66 -16.77 7.95
N GLU A 111 22.20 -15.63 7.50
CA GLU A 111 23.18 -15.56 6.41
C GLU A 111 24.45 -16.38 6.71
N ARG A 112 24.99 -16.28 7.94
CA ARG A 112 26.13 -17.13 8.37
C ARG A 112 25.78 -18.63 8.36
N LEU A 113 24.55 -19.01 8.68
CA LEU A 113 24.15 -20.42 8.81
C LEU A 113 23.73 -21.06 7.48
N LEU A 114 22.99 -20.35 6.63
CA LEU A 114 22.44 -20.87 5.35
C LEU A 114 23.22 -20.39 4.12
N GLY A 115 23.94 -19.27 4.22
CA GLY A 115 24.46 -18.55 3.06
C GLY A 115 23.40 -17.61 2.47
N HIS A 116 23.49 -17.37 1.17
CA HIS A 116 22.58 -16.52 0.40
C HIS A 116 21.39 -17.34 -0.15
N GLU A 117 20.66 -18.08 0.70
CA GLU A 117 19.37 -18.65 0.28
C GLU A 117 18.33 -17.51 0.10
N PRO A 118 17.35 -17.63 -0.81
CA PRO A 118 16.26 -16.66 -1.02
C PRO A 118 15.67 -16.03 0.25
N LEU A 119 15.45 -16.84 1.29
CA LEU A 119 14.87 -16.41 2.56
C LEU A 119 15.83 -15.60 3.45
N THR A 120 17.15 -15.78 3.34
CA THR A 120 18.12 -14.97 4.10
C THR A 120 18.35 -13.63 3.43
N LEU A 121 18.39 -13.57 2.09
CA LEU A 121 18.44 -12.32 1.35
C LEU A 121 17.20 -11.45 1.61
N LEU A 122 16.00 -12.04 1.59
CA LEU A 122 14.76 -11.35 1.96
C LEU A 122 14.81 -10.80 3.39
N LEU A 123 15.17 -11.63 4.38
CA LEU A 123 15.27 -11.16 5.77
C LEU A 123 16.34 -10.07 5.94
N LYS A 124 17.46 -10.16 5.23
CA LYS A 124 18.52 -9.14 5.22
C LYS A 124 18.01 -7.81 4.67
N ALA A 125 17.27 -7.84 3.56
CA ALA A 125 16.63 -6.65 2.99
C ALA A 125 15.56 -6.06 3.94
N GLN A 126 14.70 -6.88 4.54
CA GLN A 126 13.69 -6.44 5.51
C GLN A 126 14.32 -5.84 6.78
N ALA A 127 15.35 -6.47 7.34
CA ALA A 127 16.09 -5.94 8.49
C ALA A 127 16.80 -4.61 8.16
N ALA A 128 17.30 -4.45 6.93
CA ALA A 128 17.85 -3.18 6.45
C ALA A 128 16.76 -2.09 6.33
N GLN A 129 15.57 -2.42 5.80
CA GLN A 129 14.44 -1.49 5.74
C GLN A 129 13.95 -1.05 7.13
N VAL A 130 13.78 -1.98 8.09
CA VAL A 130 13.35 -1.65 9.47
C VAL A 130 14.42 -0.88 10.24
N SER A 131 15.71 -1.06 9.93
CA SER A 131 16.81 -0.26 10.49
C SER A 131 17.12 1.03 9.71
N GLY A 132 16.27 1.41 8.74
CA GLY A 132 16.42 2.64 7.94
C GLY A 132 17.61 2.66 6.97
N ASN A 133 18.40 1.58 6.89
CA ASN A 133 19.59 1.51 6.06
C ASN A 133 19.23 1.19 4.60
N ARG A 134 18.80 2.22 3.86
CA ARG A 134 18.37 2.11 2.46
C ARG A 134 19.43 1.47 1.56
N ALA A 135 20.70 1.87 1.67
CA ALA A 135 21.78 1.32 0.86
C ALA A 135 21.98 -0.19 1.07
N ALA A 136 21.86 -0.69 2.31
CA ALA A 136 21.90 -2.12 2.58
C ALA A 136 20.64 -2.87 2.09
N ALA A 137 19.48 -2.21 2.06
CA ALA A 137 18.25 -2.76 1.50
C ALA A 137 18.31 -2.85 -0.03
N GLU A 138 18.71 -1.76 -0.70
CA GLU A 138 18.90 -1.70 -2.16
C GLU A 138 19.94 -2.75 -2.61
N ALA A 139 21.06 -2.90 -1.91
CA ALA A 139 22.06 -3.93 -2.21
C ALA A 139 21.50 -5.36 -2.05
N ALA A 140 20.75 -5.63 -0.98
CA ALA A 140 20.14 -6.95 -0.76
C ALA A 140 19.04 -7.27 -1.79
N PHE A 141 18.19 -6.31 -2.14
CA PHE A 141 17.18 -6.49 -3.20
C PHE A 141 17.81 -6.60 -4.60
N SER A 142 18.96 -5.97 -4.84
CA SER A 142 19.73 -6.12 -6.09
C SER A 142 20.31 -7.53 -6.20
N GLN A 143 20.90 -8.07 -5.12
CA GLN A 143 21.36 -9.47 -5.08
C GLN A 143 20.19 -10.47 -5.28
N MET A 144 18.98 -10.12 -4.83
CA MET A 144 17.75 -10.86 -5.13
C MET A 144 17.27 -10.76 -6.59
N MET A 145 17.94 -10.03 -7.48
CA MET A 145 17.66 -10.07 -8.92
C MET A 145 18.50 -11.11 -9.67
N ASP A 146 19.61 -11.58 -9.11
CA ASP A 146 20.49 -12.54 -9.77
C ASP A 146 19.79 -13.90 -9.94
N GLU A 147 19.03 -14.34 -8.93
CA GLU A 147 18.28 -15.60 -8.95
C GLU A 147 16.86 -15.44 -9.49
N ASN A 148 16.43 -16.35 -10.37
CA ASN A 148 15.10 -16.29 -11.01
C ASN A 148 13.93 -16.39 -10.01
N GLU A 149 14.09 -17.14 -8.91
CA GLU A 149 13.04 -17.32 -7.90
C GLU A 149 12.77 -16.05 -7.08
N THR A 150 13.79 -15.24 -6.84
CA THR A 150 13.70 -14.01 -6.02
C THR A 150 13.53 -12.74 -6.85
N ARG A 151 13.82 -12.75 -8.16
CA ARG A 151 13.86 -11.56 -9.03
C ARG A 151 12.64 -10.65 -8.92
N VAL A 152 11.42 -11.20 -8.96
CA VAL A 152 10.17 -10.43 -8.86
C VAL A 152 10.03 -9.74 -7.49
N LEU A 153 10.57 -10.33 -6.44
CA LEU A 153 10.57 -9.78 -5.08
C LEU A 153 11.69 -8.75 -4.87
N GLY A 154 12.87 -8.96 -5.47
CA GLY A 154 13.93 -7.96 -5.56
C GLY A 154 13.46 -6.69 -6.28
N LEU A 155 12.85 -6.84 -7.46
CA LEU A 155 12.23 -5.74 -8.22
C LEU A 155 11.15 -5.01 -7.42
N ARG A 156 10.33 -5.72 -6.63
CA ARG A 156 9.35 -5.09 -5.73
C ARG A 156 10.01 -4.25 -4.63
N GLY A 157 11.10 -4.73 -4.07
CA GLY A 157 11.86 -3.99 -3.06
C GLY A 157 12.48 -2.71 -3.61
N LEU A 158 13.15 -2.82 -4.77
CA LEU A 158 13.76 -1.68 -5.47
C LEU A 158 12.70 -0.66 -5.93
N PHE A 159 11.53 -1.12 -6.41
CA PHE A 159 10.40 -0.24 -6.72
C PHE A 159 9.94 0.60 -5.51
N VAL A 160 9.87 0.00 -4.32
CA VAL A 160 9.47 0.70 -3.09
C VAL A 160 10.52 1.71 -2.65
N GLU A 161 11.81 1.38 -2.69
CA GLU A 161 12.87 2.35 -2.37
C GLU A 161 12.99 3.47 -3.42
N ALA A 162 12.80 3.16 -4.72
CA ALA A 162 12.73 4.17 -5.76
C ALA A 162 11.56 5.16 -5.55
N ARG A 163 10.34 4.69 -5.24
CA ARG A 163 9.23 5.58 -4.85
C ARG A 163 9.55 6.39 -3.58
N ARG A 164 10.25 5.82 -2.59
CA ARG A 164 10.72 6.53 -1.38
C ARG A 164 11.83 7.55 -1.64
N ARG A 165 12.49 7.49 -2.80
CA ARG A 165 13.48 8.46 -3.29
C ARG A 165 12.87 9.55 -4.18
N GLY A 166 11.60 9.40 -4.57
CA GLY A 166 10.97 10.24 -5.60
C GLY A 166 11.40 9.88 -7.03
N ASP A 167 12.12 8.76 -7.22
CA ASP A 167 12.67 8.33 -8.50
C ASP A 167 11.59 7.55 -9.30
N ALA A 168 10.71 8.31 -9.94
CA ALA A 168 9.62 7.78 -10.76
C ALA A 168 10.14 6.95 -11.95
N THR A 169 11.28 7.33 -12.53
CA THR A 169 11.88 6.65 -13.69
C THR A 169 12.35 5.24 -13.32
N ALA A 170 13.18 5.11 -12.28
CA ALA A 170 13.64 3.80 -11.82
C ALA A 170 12.47 2.95 -11.30
N ALA A 171 11.51 3.55 -10.59
CA ALA A 171 10.30 2.85 -10.15
C ALA A 171 9.51 2.26 -11.34
N ARG A 172 9.29 3.05 -12.41
CA ARG A 172 8.62 2.59 -13.64
C ARG A 172 9.39 1.46 -14.32
N GLU A 173 10.72 1.52 -14.36
CA GLU A 173 11.56 0.48 -14.95
C GLU A 173 11.48 -0.83 -14.18
N TYR A 174 11.63 -0.81 -12.84
CA TYR A 174 11.50 -2.00 -12.01
C TYR A 174 10.10 -2.63 -12.10
N ALA A 175 9.04 -1.81 -12.16
CA ALA A 175 7.67 -2.28 -12.35
C ALA A 175 7.45 -2.88 -13.75
N SER A 176 7.99 -2.25 -14.80
CA SER A 176 7.90 -2.75 -16.18
C SER A 176 8.61 -4.09 -16.36
N GLU A 177 9.78 -4.25 -15.75
CA GLU A 177 10.52 -5.52 -15.74
C GLU A 177 9.77 -6.60 -14.94
N ALA A 178 9.17 -6.25 -13.80
CA ALA A 178 8.35 -7.18 -13.03
C ALA A 178 7.09 -7.65 -13.81
N VAL A 179 6.43 -6.77 -14.58
CA VAL A 179 5.34 -7.16 -15.50
C VAL A 179 5.83 -8.06 -16.63
N ARG A 180 7.07 -7.87 -17.12
CA ARG A 180 7.67 -8.71 -18.17
C ARG A 180 7.95 -10.13 -17.70
N ILE A 181 8.40 -10.29 -16.45
CA ILE A 181 8.72 -11.60 -15.85
C ILE A 181 7.48 -12.30 -15.31
N ALA A 182 6.62 -11.57 -14.58
CA ALA A 182 5.45 -12.11 -13.91
C ALA A 182 4.21 -11.22 -14.16
N PRO A 183 3.54 -11.36 -15.32
CA PRO A 183 2.34 -10.56 -15.65
C PRO A 183 1.21 -10.65 -14.61
N ALA A 184 1.13 -11.76 -13.87
CA ALA A 184 0.17 -11.96 -12.78
C ALA A 184 0.46 -11.11 -11.52
N ALA A 185 1.60 -10.42 -11.43
CA ALA A 185 1.94 -9.54 -10.32
C ALA A 185 1.11 -8.25 -10.37
N ALA A 186 -0.04 -8.25 -9.67
CA ALA A 186 -0.96 -7.11 -9.61
C ALA A 186 -0.23 -5.79 -9.32
N TRP A 187 0.59 -5.73 -8.25
CA TRP A 187 1.35 -4.53 -7.85
C TRP A 187 2.19 -3.92 -8.97
N ALA A 188 2.75 -4.74 -9.86
CA ALA A 188 3.56 -4.28 -10.99
C ALA A 188 2.68 -3.79 -12.14
N SER A 189 1.55 -4.47 -12.39
CA SER A 189 0.53 -4.05 -13.36
C SER A 189 -0.26 -2.81 -12.92
N ASP A 190 -0.35 -2.55 -11.63
CA ASP A 190 -0.84 -1.29 -11.05
C ASP A 190 0.20 -0.18 -11.23
N ALA A 191 1.45 -0.39 -10.81
CA ALA A 191 2.51 0.60 -10.95
C ALA A 191 2.80 1.03 -12.40
N VAL A 192 2.75 0.10 -13.37
CA VAL A 192 2.89 0.42 -14.80
C VAL A 192 1.67 1.18 -15.34
N LEU A 193 0.47 0.97 -14.79
CA LEU A 193 -0.72 1.75 -15.14
C LEU A 193 -0.65 3.15 -14.54
N GLU A 194 -0.28 3.30 -13.26
CA GLU A 194 -0.05 4.58 -12.59
C GLU A 194 0.96 5.44 -13.38
N ALA A 195 2.11 4.87 -13.74
CA ALA A 195 3.15 5.56 -14.51
C ALA A 195 2.66 5.98 -15.91
N ARG A 196 1.98 5.10 -16.66
CA ARG A 196 1.42 5.43 -17.98
C ARG A 196 0.37 6.55 -17.92
N CYS A 197 -0.45 6.58 -16.88
CA CYS A 197 -1.41 7.67 -16.66
C CYS A 197 -0.73 9.00 -16.28
N ALA A 198 0.34 8.95 -15.48
CA ALA A 198 1.14 10.15 -15.16
C ALA A 198 1.87 10.71 -16.41
N GLU A 199 2.38 9.83 -17.27
CA GLU A 199 2.98 10.16 -18.57
C GLU A 199 1.96 10.56 -19.65
N ARG A 200 0.64 10.49 -19.36
CA ARG A 200 -0.48 10.70 -20.29
C ARG A 200 -0.48 9.75 -21.51
N ASP A 201 0.16 8.58 -21.39
CA ASP A 201 0.06 7.49 -22.38
C ASP A 201 -1.27 6.74 -22.19
N TRP A 202 -2.36 7.37 -22.60
CA TRP A 202 -3.70 6.79 -22.52
C TRP A 202 -3.84 5.51 -23.37
N ARG A 203 -3.02 5.35 -24.42
CA ARG A 203 -3.03 4.15 -25.29
C ARG A 203 -2.40 2.97 -24.57
N GLY A 204 -1.19 3.13 -24.05
CA GLY A 204 -0.56 2.10 -23.22
C GLY A 204 -1.35 1.83 -21.94
N ALA A 205 -1.99 2.82 -21.34
CA ALA A 205 -2.87 2.61 -20.19
C ALA A 205 -4.06 1.69 -20.53
N LEU A 206 -4.68 1.87 -21.70
CA LEU A 206 -5.74 0.98 -22.21
C LEU A 206 -5.21 -0.44 -22.45
N GLU A 207 -4.03 -0.61 -23.07
CA GLU A 207 -3.39 -1.92 -23.23
C GLU A 207 -3.12 -2.63 -21.89
N SER A 208 -2.72 -1.87 -20.86
CA SER A 208 -2.51 -2.39 -19.51
C SER A 208 -3.81 -2.90 -18.88
N ILE A 209 -4.93 -2.18 -19.04
CA ILE A 209 -6.25 -2.64 -18.60
C ILE A 209 -6.67 -3.91 -19.35
N ASP A 210 -6.46 -3.96 -20.67
CA ASP A 210 -6.82 -5.09 -21.51
C ASP A 210 -6.03 -6.37 -21.15
N ARG A 211 -4.73 -6.22 -20.86
CA ARG A 211 -3.87 -7.31 -20.37
C ARG A 211 -4.30 -7.79 -18.97
N ARG A 212 -4.67 -6.88 -18.07
CA ARG A 212 -5.17 -7.25 -16.73
C ARG A 212 -6.49 -8.00 -16.80
N ALA A 213 -7.40 -7.57 -17.68
CA ALA A 213 -8.68 -8.24 -17.91
C ALA A 213 -8.51 -9.64 -18.53
N SER A 214 -7.59 -9.84 -19.48
CA SER A 214 -7.33 -11.16 -20.07
C SER A 214 -6.62 -12.13 -19.11
N LEU A 215 -5.83 -11.60 -18.16
CA LEU A 215 -5.23 -12.37 -17.06
C LEU A 215 -6.20 -12.63 -15.89
N GLY A 216 -7.44 -12.13 -15.93
CA GLY A 216 -8.41 -12.25 -14.84
C GLY A 216 -8.09 -11.43 -13.58
N LEU A 217 -7.13 -10.49 -13.66
CA LEU A 217 -6.74 -9.59 -12.57
C LEU A 217 -7.71 -8.41 -12.38
N LEU A 218 -8.72 -8.29 -13.24
CA LEU A 218 -9.72 -7.22 -13.23
C LEU A 218 -11.04 -7.77 -13.77
N ASP A 219 -12.15 -7.48 -13.10
CA ASP A 219 -13.46 -7.94 -13.55
C ASP A 219 -13.96 -7.17 -14.79
N LYS A 220 -14.96 -7.74 -15.47
CA LYS A 220 -15.47 -7.23 -16.75
C LYS A 220 -16.27 -5.92 -16.65
N ALA A 221 -16.74 -5.53 -15.47
CA ALA A 221 -17.40 -4.24 -15.25
C ALA A 221 -16.36 -3.15 -14.95
N THR A 222 -15.45 -3.39 -14.00
CA THR A 222 -14.38 -2.44 -13.67
C THR A 222 -13.44 -2.22 -14.87
N ALA A 223 -13.13 -3.26 -15.66
CA ALA A 223 -12.35 -3.10 -16.89
C ALA A 223 -13.05 -2.18 -17.93
N LYS A 224 -14.38 -2.22 -18.06
CA LYS A 224 -15.12 -1.25 -18.90
C LYS A 224 -15.07 0.15 -18.33
N ARG A 225 -15.25 0.30 -17.02
CA ARG A 225 -15.26 1.59 -16.33
C ARG A 225 -13.89 2.28 -16.42
N HIS A 226 -12.81 1.55 -16.14
CA HIS A 226 -11.43 2.02 -16.34
C HIS A 226 -11.15 2.41 -17.80
N ARG A 227 -11.60 1.64 -18.79
CA ARG A 227 -11.51 2.04 -20.21
C ARG A 227 -12.26 3.34 -20.49
N ALA A 228 -13.46 3.53 -19.94
CA ALA A 228 -14.22 4.77 -20.11
C ALA A 228 -13.51 5.98 -19.48
N VAL A 229 -12.92 5.81 -18.28
CA VAL A 229 -12.13 6.84 -17.60
C VAL A 229 -10.89 7.22 -18.43
N LEU A 230 -10.14 6.25 -18.95
CA LEU A 230 -8.97 6.49 -19.81
C LEU A 230 -9.33 7.14 -21.15
N LEU A 231 -10.45 6.74 -21.77
CA LEU A 231 -10.97 7.38 -22.99
C LEU A 231 -11.49 8.81 -22.72
N THR A 232 -11.97 9.09 -21.51
CA THR A 232 -12.35 10.45 -21.07
C THR A 232 -11.12 11.32 -20.83
N ALA A 233 -10.05 10.73 -20.27
CA ALA A 233 -8.75 11.39 -20.14
C ALA A 233 -8.16 11.75 -21.52
N ASP A 234 -8.13 10.80 -22.45
CA ASP A 234 -7.69 11.01 -23.84
C ASP A 234 -8.55 12.07 -24.56
N ALA A 235 -9.85 12.13 -24.26
CA ALA A 235 -10.74 13.15 -24.80
C ALA A 235 -10.45 14.55 -24.21
N LEU A 236 -10.21 14.66 -22.91
CA LEU A 236 -9.85 15.93 -22.25
C LEU A 236 -8.49 16.43 -22.73
N ASP A 237 -7.48 15.56 -22.84
CA ASP A 237 -6.15 15.94 -23.30
C ASP A 237 -6.09 16.34 -24.78
N ARG A 238 -7.06 15.91 -25.59
CA ARG A 238 -7.19 16.29 -27.01
C ARG A 238 -8.15 17.44 -27.26
N ALA A 239 -8.96 17.82 -26.27
CA ALA A 239 -10.05 18.79 -26.36
C ALA A 239 -9.72 20.05 -27.21
N GLU A 240 -8.51 20.59 -27.04
CA GLU A 240 -8.04 21.81 -27.70
C GLU A 240 -7.30 21.56 -29.03
N ARG A 241 -6.68 20.39 -29.22
CA ARG A 241 -5.78 20.08 -30.35
C ARG A 241 -6.42 19.21 -31.44
N ASP A 242 -7.34 18.34 -31.05
CA ASP A 242 -8.08 17.43 -31.93
C ASP A 242 -9.50 17.23 -31.37
N PRO A 243 -10.42 18.22 -31.55
CA PRO A 243 -11.82 18.10 -31.15
C PRO A 243 -12.54 16.87 -31.74
N ASP A 244 -12.08 16.40 -32.91
CA ASP A 244 -12.65 15.30 -33.66
C ASP A 244 -12.24 13.94 -33.11
N GLY A 245 -10.99 13.79 -32.68
CA GLY A 245 -10.52 12.69 -31.84
C GLY A 245 -11.15 12.73 -30.45
N ALA A 246 -11.18 13.89 -29.79
CA ALA A 246 -11.76 14.05 -28.46
C ALA A 246 -13.23 13.61 -28.41
N LEU A 247 -14.05 14.02 -29.39
CA LEU A 247 -15.44 13.60 -29.49
C LEU A 247 -15.59 12.10 -29.76
N ARG A 248 -14.67 11.47 -30.50
CA ARG A 248 -14.68 10.00 -30.74
C ARG A 248 -14.33 9.24 -29.47
N SER A 249 -13.22 9.56 -28.81
CA SER A 249 -12.80 8.94 -27.53
C SER A 249 -13.90 9.11 -26.46
N GLY A 250 -14.50 10.30 -26.36
CA GLY A 250 -15.63 10.55 -25.47
C GLY A 250 -16.89 9.74 -25.80
N GLN A 251 -17.24 9.58 -27.09
CA GLN A 251 -18.41 8.76 -27.49
C GLN A 251 -18.22 7.28 -27.15
N ASP A 252 -17.02 6.72 -27.34
CA ASP A 252 -16.73 5.36 -26.88
C ASP A 252 -16.67 5.26 -25.34
N ALA A 253 -16.20 6.30 -24.62
CA ALA A 253 -16.27 6.35 -23.16
C ALA A 253 -17.72 6.24 -22.64
N VAL A 254 -18.64 7.09 -23.15
CA VAL A 254 -20.08 7.06 -22.80
C VAL A 254 -20.74 5.73 -23.19
N ARG A 255 -20.24 5.04 -24.23
CA ARG A 255 -20.69 3.70 -24.62
C ARG A 255 -20.22 2.60 -23.66
N TYR A 256 -19.08 2.77 -22.99
CA TYR A 256 -18.59 1.84 -21.97
C TYR A 256 -19.16 2.10 -20.57
N ALA A 257 -19.32 3.37 -20.19
CA ALA A 257 -19.89 3.82 -18.91
C ALA A 257 -20.82 5.04 -19.14
N PRO A 258 -22.12 4.84 -19.40
CA PRO A 258 -23.08 5.94 -19.64
C PRO A 258 -23.44 6.72 -18.36
N ASP A 259 -23.05 6.19 -17.20
CA ASP A 259 -23.09 6.81 -15.88
C ASP A 259 -21.91 7.77 -15.61
N LEU A 260 -20.86 7.75 -16.44
CA LEU A 260 -19.68 8.58 -16.26
C LEU A 260 -19.95 10.04 -16.66
N VAL A 261 -20.47 10.81 -15.70
CA VAL A 261 -20.75 12.27 -15.77
C VAL A 261 -19.75 13.07 -16.63
N PRO A 262 -18.42 13.07 -16.37
CA PRO A 262 -17.48 13.90 -17.13
C PRO A 262 -17.40 13.52 -18.62
N ALA A 263 -17.58 12.23 -18.96
CA ALA A 263 -17.64 11.78 -20.34
C ALA A 263 -18.90 12.31 -21.04
N ALA A 264 -20.06 12.20 -20.38
CA ALA A 264 -21.32 12.68 -20.90
C ALA A 264 -21.36 14.22 -21.04
N ALA A 265 -20.78 14.96 -20.09
CA ALA A 265 -20.64 16.41 -20.14
C ALA A 265 -19.67 16.87 -21.27
N LEU A 266 -18.55 16.17 -21.48
CA LEU A 266 -17.64 16.42 -22.60
C LEU A 266 -18.35 16.18 -23.93
N VAL A 267 -18.93 15.00 -24.14
CA VAL A 267 -19.63 14.64 -25.38
C VAL A 267 -20.82 15.58 -25.65
N GLY A 268 -21.58 15.96 -24.61
CA GLY A 268 -22.66 16.94 -24.71
C GLY A 268 -22.19 18.29 -25.25
N ARG A 269 -21.08 18.83 -24.72
CA ARG A 269 -20.49 20.10 -25.20
C ARG A 269 -20.08 20.02 -26.67
N TYR A 270 -19.29 19.01 -27.05
CA TYR A 270 -18.78 18.91 -28.42
C TYR A 270 -19.87 18.60 -29.45
N LEU A 271 -20.92 17.84 -29.09
CA LEU A 271 -22.10 17.67 -29.95
C LEU A 271 -22.91 18.97 -30.06
N SER A 272 -23.08 19.72 -28.97
CA SER A 272 -23.72 21.05 -29.00
C SER A 272 -22.98 22.03 -29.92
N HIS A 273 -21.66 22.14 -29.81
CA HIS A 273 -20.84 23.02 -30.65
C HIS A 273 -20.87 22.65 -32.14
N ARG A 274 -21.11 21.37 -32.47
CA ARG A 274 -21.34 20.89 -33.84
C ARG A 274 -22.76 21.10 -34.36
N GLY A 275 -23.67 21.68 -33.56
CA GLY A 275 -25.09 21.80 -33.89
C GLY A 275 -25.88 20.49 -33.78
N ASP A 276 -25.29 19.43 -33.23
CA ASP A 276 -25.82 18.06 -33.17
C ASP A 276 -26.77 17.89 -31.96
N LEU A 277 -27.64 18.90 -31.75
CA LEU A 277 -28.37 19.20 -30.51
C LEU A 277 -29.17 18.01 -29.97
N ARG A 278 -29.81 17.25 -30.86
CA ARG A 278 -30.64 16.08 -30.51
C ARG A 278 -29.80 14.94 -29.91
N ARG A 279 -28.55 14.78 -30.37
CA ARG A 279 -27.61 13.78 -29.83
C ARG A 279 -27.01 14.28 -28.51
N ALA A 280 -26.65 15.56 -28.44
CA ALA A 280 -26.17 16.21 -27.22
C ALA A 280 -27.17 16.06 -26.06
N ALA A 281 -28.44 16.44 -26.28
CA ALA A 281 -29.53 16.28 -25.31
C ALA A 281 -29.67 14.82 -24.85
N LYS A 282 -29.74 13.86 -25.79
CA LYS A 282 -29.91 12.44 -25.47
C LYS A 282 -28.79 11.88 -24.59
N VAL A 283 -27.54 12.30 -24.81
CA VAL A 283 -26.39 11.87 -23.98
C VAL A 283 -26.49 12.45 -22.57
N VAL A 284 -26.73 13.75 -22.46
CA VAL A 284 -26.77 14.45 -21.17
C VAL A 284 -27.96 13.98 -20.31
N GLU A 285 -29.15 13.82 -20.91
CA GLU A 285 -30.31 13.28 -20.19
C GLU A 285 -30.15 11.81 -19.80
N ALA A 286 -29.34 11.02 -20.51
CA ALA A 286 -29.09 9.63 -20.15
C ALA A 286 -28.25 9.54 -18.87
N ALA A 287 -27.18 10.33 -18.77
CA ALA A 287 -26.37 10.43 -17.57
C ALA A 287 -27.15 11.08 -16.40
N TRP A 288 -27.93 12.13 -16.67
CA TRP A 288 -28.74 12.85 -15.66
C TRP A 288 -29.75 11.97 -14.94
N ARG A 289 -30.33 10.97 -15.62
CA ARG A 289 -31.26 9.99 -14.99
C ARG A 289 -30.54 9.03 -14.04
N SER A 290 -29.23 8.85 -14.16
CA SER A 290 -28.40 8.04 -13.26
C SER A 290 -27.79 8.87 -12.14
N GLN A 291 -27.25 10.05 -12.46
CA GLN A 291 -26.62 10.97 -11.52
C GLN A 291 -26.83 12.43 -11.97
N PRO A 292 -27.80 13.15 -11.38
CA PRO A 292 -27.92 14.60 -11.53
C PRO A 292 -26.65 15.29 -11.02
N HIS A 293 -26.07 16.19 -11.82
CA HIS A 293 -24.76 16.80 -11.55
C HIS A 293 -24.63 18.19 -12.21
N PRO A 294 -23.99 19.19 -11.58
CA PRO A 294 -23.89 20.56 -12.12
C PRO A 294 -23.35 20.62 -13.55
N ASP A 295 -22.24 19.94 -13.87
CA ASP A 295 -21.70 19.86 -15.24
C ASP A 295 -22.72 19.41 -16.30
N LEU A 296 -23.66 18.51 -15.95
CA LEU A 296 -24.70 18.06 -16.87
C LEU A 296 -25.80 19.11 -17.02
N ALA A 297 -26.14 19.82 -15.94
CA ALA A 297 -27.06 20.96 -16.01
C ALA A 297 -26.49 22.06 -16.90
N ASP A 298 -25.27 22.54 -16.64
CA ASP A 298 -24.66 23.64 -17.38
C ASP A 298 -24.52 23.34 -18.89
N VAL A 299 -24.29 22.07 -19.26
CA VAL A 299 -24.24 21.64 -20.67
C VAL A 299 -25.63 21.50 -21.31
N TYR A 300 -26.66 21.12 -20.56
CA TYR A 300 -28.04 21.06 -21.08
C TYR A 300 -28.69 22.45 -21.16
N LEU A 301 -28.39 23.36 -20.23
CA LEU A 301 -28.90 24.73 -20.23
C LEU A 301 -28.29 25.54 -21.40
N ASN A 302 -26.99 25.37 -21.66
CA ASN A 302 -26.28 26.04 -22.75
C ASN A 302 -26.26 25.22 -24.07
N LEU A 303 -27.16 24.25 -24.22
CA LEU A 303 -27.16 23.29 -25.33
C LEU A 303 -27.23 23.97 -26.71
N ARG A 304 -27.96 25.08 -26.83
CA ARG A 304 -28.00 25.94 -28.02
C ARG A 304 -27.43 27.32 -27.66
N PRO A 305 -26.32 27.77 -28.28
CA PRO A 305 -25.88 29.14 -28.21
C PRO A 305 -26.96 30.11 -28.71
N GLY A 306 -27.24 31.17 -27.94
CA GLY A 306 -28.25 32.19 -28.28
C GLY A 306 -29.66 31.96 -27.72
N ASP A 307 -29.90 30.91 -26.92
CA ASP A 307 -31.16 30.76 -26.17
C ASP A 307 -31.39 31.90 -25.17
N SER A 308 -32.65 32.32 -25.01
CA SER A 308 -33.04 33.30 -23.97
C SER A 308 -32.98 32.71 -22.56
N GLY A 309 -32.96 33.54 -21.51
CA GLY A 309 -33.05 33.08 -20.12
C GLY A 309 -34.31 32.24 -19.86
N LEU A 310 -35.45 32.64 -20.43
CA LEU A 310 -36.71 31.89 -20.35
C LEU A 310 -36.65 30.54 -21.07
N ASP A 311 -35.84 30.40 -22.14
CA ASP A 311 -35.65 29.12 -22.81
C ASP A 311 -34.69 28.21 -22.03
N ARG A 312 -33.66 28.77 -21.39
CA ARG A 312 -32.84 28.04 -20.41
C ARG A 312 -33.67 27.57 -19.21
N LEU A 313 -34.61 28.38 -18.71
CA LEU A 313 -35.54 27.98 -17.63
C LEU A 313 -36.40 26.78 -18.04
N LYS A 314 -37.01 26.77 -19.23
CA LYS A 314 -37.78 25.61 -19.75
C LYS A 314 -36.93 24.32 -19.86
N ARG A 315 -35.63 24.46 -20.16
CA ARG A 315 -34.67 23.33 -20.14
C ARG A 315 -34.41 22.87 -18.71
N ALA A 316 -34.23 23.78 -17.76
CA ALA A 316 -34.06 23.47 -16.34
C ALA A 316 -35.27 22.74 -15.75
N GLU A 317 -36.49 23.21 -16.01
CA GLU A 317 -37.74 22.55 -15.61
C GLU A 317 -37.86 21.14 -16.21
N THR A 318 -37.28 20.93 -17.39
CA THR A 318 -37.23 19.60 -18.03
C THR A 318 -36.24 18.68 -17.32
N LEU A 319 -35.04 19.16 -16.94
CA LEU A 319 -34.12 18.40 -16.10
C LEU A 319 -34.71 18.07 -14.72
N MET A 320 -35.36 19.03 -14.05
CA MET A 320 -36.00 18.82 -12.75
C MET A 320 -37.09 17.73 -12.80
N ARG A 321 -37.89 17.70 -13.88
CA ARG A 321 -38.84 16.60 -14.13
C ARG A 321 -38.15 15.27 -14.37
N LEU A 322 -37.04 15.24 -15.11
CA LEU A 322 -36.28 14.01 -15.40
C LEU A 322 -35.57 13.43 -14.17
N SER A 323 -35.27 14.24 -13.15
CA SER A 323 -34.71 13.80 -11.86
C SER A 323 -35.76 13.72 -10.73
N ASN A 324 -37.05 13.69 -11.05
CA ASN A 324 -38.16 13.63 -10.08
C ASN A 324 -38.07 14.68 -8.94
N GLY A 325 -37.55 15.88 -9.23
CA GLY A 325 -37.40 16.95 -8.23
C GLY A 325 -36.18 16.84 -7.30
N ALA A 326 -35.18 16.01 -7.62
CA ALA A 326 -33.92 15.93 -6.88
C ALA A 326 -33.21 17.30 -6.75
N PRO A 327 -32.38 17.52 -5.70
CA PRO A 327 -31.82 18.84 -5.35
C PRO A 327 -31.09 19.54 -6.50
N GLU A 328 -30.26 18.83 -7.26
CA GLU A 328 -29.50 19.43 -8.37
C GLU A 328 -30.42 19.94 -9.50
N GLY A 329 -31.56 19.31 -9.73
CA GLY A 329 -32.57 19.79 -10.67
C GLY A 329 -33.27 21.06 -10.20
N ARG A 330 -33.46 21.21 -8.88
CA ARG A 330 -34.01 22.44 -8.28
C ARG A 330 -33.00 23.59 -8.34
N LEU A 331 -31.73 23.32 -8.06
CA LEU A 331 -30.64 24.29 -8.18
C LEU A 331 -30.47 24.78 -9.63
N ALA A 332 -30.58 23.88 -10.61
CA ALA A 332 -30.59 24.23 -12.03
C ALA A 332 -31.78 25.15 -12.41
N VAL A 333 -32.99 24.87 -11.90
CA VAL A 333 -34.17 25.73 -12.09
C VAL A 333 -33.98 27.09 -11.43
N ALA A 334 -33.50 27.13 -10.18
CA ALA A 334 -33.27 28.37 -9.45
C ALA A 334 -32.26 29.29 -10.17
N ARG A 335 -31.12 28.74 -10.61
CA ARG A 335 -30.11 29.47 -11.39
C ARG A 335 -30.70 30.02 -12.71
N ALA A 336 -31.41 29.18 -13.47
CA ALA A 336 -32.00 29.61 -14.74
C ALA A 336 -33.15 30.63 -14.56
N ALA A 337 -33.91 30.55 -13.46
CA ALA A 337 -34.95 31.51 -13.11
C ALA A 337 -34.36 32.87 -12.72
N LEU A 338 -33.26 32.89 -11.97
CA LEU A 338 -32.51 34.12 -11.67
C LEU A 338 -31.96 34.78 -12.94
N GLU A 339 -31.37 34.01 -13.85
CA GLU A 339 -30.93 34.50 -15.18
C GLU A 339 -32.11 35.05 -16.03
N ALA A 340 -33.31 34.51 -15.85
CA ALA A 340 -34.53 34.97 -16.50
C ALA A 340 -35.25 36.15 -15.80
N ARG A 341 -34.84 36.51 -14.56
CA ARG A 341 -35.56 37.41 -13.63
C ARG A 341 -36.94 36.92 -13.19
N GLU A 342 -37.17 35.61 -13.26
CA GLU A 342 -38.38 34.93 -12.76
C GLU A 342 -38.24 34.63 -11.26
N PHE A 343 -38.21 35.69 -10.44
CA PHE A 343 -37.81 35.60 -9.02
C PHE A 343 -38.68 34.67 -8.18
N ASP A 344 -40.00 34.68 -8.40
CA ASP A 344 -40.92 33.75 -7.72
C ASP A 344 -40.59 32.29 -8.06
N ARG A 345 -40.26 31.98 -9.32
CA ARG A 345 -39.86 30.62 -9.72
C ARG A 345 -38.52 30.20 -9.16
N ALA A 346 -37.60 31.15 -8.94
CA ALA A 346 -36.37 30.87 -8.21
C ALA A 346 -36.65 30.54 -6.73
N ARG A 347 -37.58 31.26 -6.09
CA ARG A 347 -38.02 31.03 -4.71
C ARG A 347 -38.70 29.66 -4.55
N ASP A 348 -39.69 29.36 -5.39
CA ASP A 348 -40.42 28.08 -5.42
C ASP A 348 -39.48 26.87 -5.62
N ALA A 349 -38.42 27.04 -6.41
CA ALA A 349 -37.43 25.99 -6.65
C ALA A 349 -36.52 25.76 -5.43
N LEU A 350 -36.13 26.83 -4.73
CA LEU A 350 -35.22 26.80 -3.57
C LEU A 350 -35.92 26.42 -2.26
N GLU A 351 -37.19 26.77 -2.05
CA GLU A 351 -37.91 26.56 -0.78
C GLU A 351 -37.75 25.13 -0.21
N PRO A 352 -37.93 24.04 -0.98
CA PRO A 352 -37.75 22.67 -0.45
C PRO A 352 -36.31 22.31 -0.06
N LEU A 353 -35.32 23.13 -0.43
CA LEU A 353 -33.91 22.97 -0.04
C LEU A 353 -33.55 23.79 1.21
N LEU A 354 -34.47 24.60 1.75
CA LEU A 354 -34.24 25.42 2.95
C LEU A 354 -34.59 24.68 4.25
N ALA A 355 -35.36 23.60 4.19
CA ALA A 355 -35.78 22.83 5.37
C ALA A 355 -34.62 22.04 5.99
N ASP A 356 -33.91 21.23 5.19
CA ASP A 356 -32.84 20.34 5.65
C ASP A 356 -31.46 21.00 5.52
N ARG A 357 -31.13 21.90 6.46
CA ARG A 357 -29.82 22.59 6.62
C ARG A 357 -29.18 22.99 5.27
N PRO A 358 -29.66 24.06 4.60
CA PRO A 358 -29.29 24.40 3.23
C PRO A 358 -27.78 24.49 3.01
N THR A 359 -27.30 23.94 1.89
CA THR A 359 -25.87 23.98 1.52
C THR A 359 -25.38 25.40 1.23
N MET A 360 -24.06 25.56 1.17
CA MET A 360 -23.43 26.84 0.80
C MET A 360 -24.01 27.42 -0.50
N ARG A 361 -24.17 26.61 -1.54
CA ARG A 361 -24.74 27.02 -2.84
C ARG A 361 -26.22 27.40 -2.76
N VAL A 362 -27.02 26.72 -1.92
CA VAL A 362 -28.41 27.13 -1.66
C VAL A 362 -28.45 28.51 -0.97
N CYS A 363 -27.60 28.73 0.04
CA CYS A 363 -27.51 30.01 0.74
C CYS A 363 -27.04 31.15 -0.18
N LEU A 364 -26.08 30.88 -1.07
CA LEU A 364 -25.62 31.85 -2.07
C LEU A 364 -26.72 32.20 -3.08
N LEU A 365 -27.44 31.22 -3.64
CA LEU A 365 -28.56 31.49 -4.56
C LEU A 365 -29.71 32.28 -3.89
N MET A 366 -29.97 32.06 -2.59
CA MET A 366 -30.91 32.88 -1.82
C MET A 366 -30.41 34.32 -1.61
N SER A 367 -29.09 34.52 -1.43
CA SER A 367 -28.50 35.86 -1.39
C SER A 367 -28.61 36.58 -2.74
N ASP A 368 -28.37 35.86 -3.83
CA ASP A 368 -28.44 36.42 -5.19
C ASP A 368 -29.89 36.77 -5.58
N LEU A 369 -30.87 35.95 -5.16
CA LEU A 369 -32.30 36.23 -5.28
C LEU A 369 -32.69 37.53 -4.57
N GLU A 370 -32.41 37.64 -3.27
CA GLU A 370 -32.72 38.83 -2.47
C GLU A 370 -32.04 40.10 -3.03
N GLN A 371 -30.82 39.98 -3.56
CA GLN A 371 -30.10 41.10 -4.17
C GLN A 371 -30.64 41.49 -5.55
N ALA A 372 -31.05 40.52 -6.37
CA ALA A 372 -31.55 40.77 -7.72
C ALA A 372 -32.97 41.36 -7.73
N GLU A 373 -33.80 41.03 -6.73
CA GLU A 373 -35.17 41.54 -6.59
C GLU A 373 -35.26 42.84 -5.77
N HIS A 374 -34.42 43.00 -4.72
CA HIS A 374 -34.55 44.12 -3.77
C HIS A 374 -33.28 44.98 -3.59
N GLY A 375 -32.17 44.67 -4.28
CA GLY A 375 -30.89 45.36 -4.09
C GLY A 375 -30.14 44.93 -2.82
N SER A 376 -29.16 45.72 -2.38
CA SER A 376 -28.29 45.36 -1.23
C SER A 376 -28.99 45.49 0.13
N THR A 377 -29.93 44.58 0.40
CA THR A 377 -30.70 44.50 1.64
C THR A 377 -29.94 43.80 2.77
N GLY A 378 -30.46 43.91 3.99
CA GLY A 378 -29.98 43.12 5.13
C GLY A 378 -30.17 41.61 4.95
N ARG A 379 -31.23 41.17 4.26
CA ARG A 379 -31.55 39.74 4.08
C ARG A 379 -30.56 39.01 3.17
N GLY A 380 -30.10 39.67 2.09
CA GLY A 380 -29.00 39.13 1.27
C GLY A 380 -27.73 38.91 2.10
N ARG A 381 -27.34 39.91 2.91
CA ARG A 381 -26.17 39.80 3.82
C ARG A 381 -26.36 38.73 4.90
N GLU A 382 -27.58 38.52 5.37
CA GLU A 382 -27.89 37.40 6.28
C GLU A 382 -27.68 36.04 5.61
N TRP A 383 -28.11 35.87 4.36
CA TRP A 383 -27.87 34.65 3.59
C TRP A 383 -26.37 34.42 3.30
N LEU A 384 -25.58 35.47 3.02
CA LEU A 384 -24.11 35.35 2.96
C LEU A 384 -23.52 34.92 4.31
N ALA A 385 -23.96 35.50 5.42
CA ALA A 385 -23.51 35.13 6.75
C ALA A 385 -23.87 33.66 7.09
N ARG A 386 -25.07 33.20 6.70
CA ARG A 386 -25.49 31.78 6.80
C ARG A 386 -24.61 30.88 5.94
N ALA A 387 -24.29 31.27 4.70
CA ALA A 387 -23.47 30.49 3.77
C ALA A 387 -22.08 30.13 4.35
N THR A 388 -21.46 31.01 5.15
CA THR A 388 -20.16 30.74 5.79
C THR A 388 -20.17 29.58 6.80
N ARG A 389 -21.37 29.15 7.27
CA ARG A 389 -21.56 28.06 8.25
C ARG A 389 -22.40 26.90 7.70
N ALA A 390 -22.80 27.02 6.44
CA ALA A 390 -23.55 26.00 5.72
C ALA A 390 -22.65 24.80 5.39
N PRO A 391 -23.19 23.57 5.32
CA PRO A 391 -22.45 22.42 4.85
C PRO A 391 -22.00 22.64 3.41
N ARG A 392 -20.84 22.10 3.06
CA ARG A 392 -20.30 22.21 1.69
C ARG A 392 -21.13 21.37 0.72
N ASP A 393 -21.33 21.89 -0.48
CA ASP A 393 -21.92 21.13 -1.58
C ASP A 393 -21.03 19.94 -1.97
N PRO A 394 -21.61 18.92 -2.64
CA PRO A 394 -20.84 17.87 -3.29
C PRO A 394 -19.75 18.41 -4.21
N ALA A 395 -18.59 17.76 -4.16
CA ALA A 395 -17.41 18.05 -4.97
C ALA A 395 -16.75 16.74 -5.41
N TRP A 396 -15.74 16.80 -6.29
CA TRP A 396 -14.94 15.64 -6.65
C TRP A 396 -13.86 15.41 -5.59
N ILE A 397 -13.91 14.28 -4.89
CA ILE A 397 -12.96 13.94 -3.82
C ILE A 397 -12.15 12.69 -4.19
N ALA A 398 -10.83 12.76 -4.10
CA ALA A 398 -9.92 11.62 -4.22
C ALA A 398 -8.83 11.66 -3.14
N ASP A 399 -8.73 10.59 -2.34
CA ASP A 399 -7.66 10.37 -1.35
C ASP A 399 -7.39 11.55 -0.39
N GLY A 400 -8.45 12.32 -0.06
CA GLY A 400 -8.40 13.49 0.82
C GLY A 400 -8.33 14.83 0.09
N VAL A 401 -7.99 14.86 -1.20
CA VAL A 401 -8.01 16.07 -2.03
C VAL A 401 -9.44 16.32 -2.53
N VAL A 402 -9.91 17.55 -2.35
CA VAL A 402 -11.19 18.06 -2.89
C VAL A 402 -10.91 18.91 -4.12
N SER A 403 -11.70 18.76 -5.18
CA SER A 403 -11.58 19.48 -6.44
C SER A 403 -12.96 19.81 -7.02
N ASP A 404 -13.10 21.01 -7.60
CA ASP A 404 -14.27 21.38 -8.39
C ASP A 404 -14.30 20.65 -9.74
N LYS A 405 -13.14 20.20 -10.24
CA LYS A 405 -12.97 19.56 -11.54
C LYS A 405 -12.62 18.09 -11.38
N TRP A 406 -13.32 17.22 -12.10
CA TRP A 406 -12.95 15.81 -12.21
C TRP A 406 -11.59 15.62 -12.87
N ALA A 407 -10.81 14.66 -12.39
CA ALA A 407 -9.61 14.16 -13.03
C ALA A 407 -9.62 12.62 -13.08
N PRO A 408 -8.96 11.99 -14.07
CA PRO A 408 -8.99 10.54 -14.24
C PRO A 408 -8.17 9.76 -13.19
N VAL A 409 -7.17 10.41 -12.59
CA VAL A 409 -6.26 9.82 -11.58
C VAL A 409 -6.16 10.71 -10.35
N SER A 410 -5.99 10.09 -9.18
CA SER A 410 -5.66 10.78 -7.94
C SER A 410 -4.27 11.44 -8.02
N PRO A 411 -4.11 12.72 -7.65
CA PRO A 411 -2.81 13.38 -7.61
C PRO A 411 -1.91 12.87 -6.47
N VAL A 412 -2.48 12.22 -5.45
CA VAL A 412 -1.74 11.71 -4.28
C VAL A 412 -1.26 10.27 -4.49
N THR A 413 -2.14 9.40 -4.99
CA THR A 413 -1.83 7.96 -5.11
C THR A 413 -1.45 7.52 -6.51
N GLY A 414 -1.86 8.27 -7.55
CA GLY A 414 -1.82 7.83 -8.95
C GLY A 414 -2.97 6.91 -9.37
N ARG A 415 -3.86 6.52 -8.42
CA ARG A 415 -4.95 5.56 -8.67
C ARG A 415 -5.96 6.11 -9.70
N LEU A 416 -6.27 5.30 -10.70
CA LEU A 416 -7.30 5.53 -11.72
C LEU A 416 -8.72 5.47 -11.12
N ASP A 417 -9.65 6.28 -11.64
CA ASP A 417 -11.08 6.33 -11.20
C ASP A 417 -11.24 6.58 -9.68
N ALA A 418 -10.29 7.33 -9.10
CA ALA A 418 -10.24 7.61 -7.66
C ALA A 418 -11.15 8.74 -7.19
N PHE A 419 -11.65 9.59 -8.11
CA PHE A 419 -12.49 10.74 -7.81
C PHE A 419 -13.97 10.37 -7.71
N VAL A 420 -14.55 10.57 -6.53
CA VAL A 420 -15.96 10.32 -6.21
C VAL A 420 -16.69 11.65 -6.01
N TRP A 421 -17.89 11.78 -6.58
CA TRP A 421 -18.75 12.94 -6.36
C TRP A 421 -19.54 12.77 -5.05
N GLN A 422 -19.17 13.52 -4.02
CA GLN A 422 -19.77 13.44 -2.69
C GLN A 422 -19.59 14.75 -1.91
N ALA A 423 -20.43 15.00 -0.90
CA ALA A 423 -20.20 16.08 0.04
C ALA A 423 -18.87 15.86 0.80
N PRO A 424 -17.99 16.88 0.89
CA PRO A 424 -16.88 16.85 1.83
C PRO A 424 -17.42 16.63 3.25
N PRO A 425 -16.74 15.85 4.11
CA PRO A 425 -17.13 15.75 5.51
C PRO A 425 -17.01 17.14 6.17
N ASP A 426 -17.90 17.45 7.11
CA ASP A 426 -18.02 18.73 7.83
C ASP A 426 -16.86 19.01 8.82
N VAL A 427 -15.67 18.46 8.53
CA VAL A 427 -14.41 18.81 9.18
C VAL A 427 -14.02 20.22 8.72
N LEU A 428 -13.50 21.03 9.63
CA LEU A 428 -12.90 22.33 9.31
C LEU A 428 -11.55 22.11 8.60
N VAL A 429 -11.61 21.86 7.30
CA VAL A 429 -10.47 21.49 6.46
C VAL A 429 -9.62 22.71 6.13
N ALA A 430 -8.49 22.84 6.84
CA ALA A 430 -7.30 23.58 6.43
C ALA A 430 -6.11 22.60 6.43
N PRO A 431 -5.86 21.84 5.35
CA PRO A 431 -4.88 20.76 5.31
C PRO A 431 -3.50 21.23 4.82
N GLU A 432 -3.38 22.49 4.38
CA GLU A 432 -2.15 23.08 3.83
C GLU A 432 -1.31 23.83 4.87
N LEU A 433 -1.80 23.99 6.10
CA LEU A 433 -1.08 24.61 7.23
C LEU A 433 -0.54 23.60 8.26
N ALA A 434 -0.61 22.30 7.96
CA ALA A 434 -0.13 21.21 8.82
C ALA A 434 1.02 20.40 8.19
N MET A 435 1.75 21.01 7.24
CA MET A 435 2.88 20.41 6.51
C MET A 435 4.16 21.26 6.64
N SER A 436 4.22 22.11 7.67
CA SER A 436 5.39 22.94 8.00
C SER A 436 5.47 23.17 9.52
N ASP A 437 5.69 22.09 10.27
CA ASP A 437 6.16 22.15 11.65
C ASP A 437 7.42 21.29 11.78
N ASP A 438 8.54 21.87 11.34
CA ASP A 438 9.88 21.48 11.75
C ASP A 438 10.81 22.68 11.48
N VAL A 439 11.61 23.07 12.47
CA VAL A 439 12.55 24.23 12.45
C VAL A 439 11.93 25.63 12.25
N THR A 440 11.46 26.23 13.35
CA THR A 440 12.18 27.37 13.97
C THR A 440 11.75 27.57 15.43
N GLY A 441 12.62 27.18 16.35
CA GLY A 441 12.68 27.82 17.66
C GLY A 441 13.93 28.68 17.70
N ASP A 442 13.77 30.00 17.57
CA ASP A 442 14.73 30.96 18.12
C ASP A 442 14.08 32.34 18.32
N VAL A 443 14.81 33.26 18.94
CA VAL A 443 14.28 34.51 19.54
C VAL A 443 14.65 35.76 18.69
N ASP A 444 13.91 36.86 18.92
CA ASP A 444 14.08 38.22 18.37
C ASP A 444 13.78 38.45 16.87
N ASP A 445 12.70 39.21 16.58
CA ASP A 445 12.63 40.16 15.47
C ASP A 445 11.78 41.38 15.87
N ASP A 446 12.15 42.56 15.38
CA ASP A 446 11.66 43.86 15.86
C ASP A 446 10.40 44.34 15.13
N GLN A 447 9.48 45.01 15.84
CA GLN A 447 8.22 45.50 15.26
C GLN A 447 8.43 46.69 14.30
N LYS A 448 8.68 46.41 13.02
CA LYS A 448 8.65 47.42 11.94
C LYS A 448 7.23 47.93 11.69
N ILE A 449 6.92 49.08 12.30
CA ILE A 449 5.69 49.84 12.07
C ILE A 449 5.65 50.34 10.62
N LEU A 450 4.57 50.03 9.90
CA LEU A 450 4.30 50.58 8.56
C LEU A 450 3.75 52.01 8.67
N PRO A 451 4.24 52.98 7.87
CA PRO A 451 3.77 54.37 7.94
C PRO A 451 2.37 54.52 7.32
N VAL A 452 1.48 55.20 8.04
CA VAL A 452 0.13 55.55 7.56
C VAL A 452 0.19 56.80 6.70
N THR A 453 -0.32 56.73 5.47
CA THR A 453 -0.45 57.87 4.56
C THR A 453 -1.69 58.71 4.87
N LEU A 454 -1.55 60.03 4.95
CA LEU A 454 -2.67 61.00 4.99
C LEU A 454 -2.43 62.16 4.00
N PRO A 455 -3.48 62.91 3.58
CA PRO A 455 -3.44 63.77 2.40
C PRO A 455 -2.80 65.17 2.65
N PRO A 456 -2.42 65.89 1.59
CA PRO A 456 -1.60 67.11 1.69
C PRO A 456 -2.40 68.39 1.95
N GLY A 457 -1.73 69.38 2.58
CA GLY A 457 -2.17 70.77 2.62
C GLY A 457 -1.23 71.67 3.44
N ILE A 458 -1.17 72.95 3.06
CA ILE A 458 -0.52 74.08 3.78
C ILE A 458 1.02 74.14 3.69
N GLU A 459 1.50 74.81 2.63
CA GLU A 459 2.70 75.68 2.65
C GLU A 459 2.44 76.96 3.47
N PRO A 460 3.42 77.89 3.75
CA PRO A 460 4.82 77.95 3.29
C PRO A 460 5.89 78.28 4.37
N ALA A 461 7.19 78.19 4.03
CA ALA A 461 8.19 79.26 4.29
C ALA A 461 9.60 79.00 3.71
N ALA A 462 10.06 79.89 2.83
CA ALA A 462 11.42 80.41 2.64
C ALA A 462 12.69 79.50 2.74
N THR A 463 13.24 79.17 1.56
CA THR A 463 14.57 79.62 1.07
C THR A 463 15.84 79.44 1.93
N VAL A 464 16.80 78.64 1.43
CA VAL A 464 18.19 79.05 1.03
C VAL A 464 18.84 77.94 0.17
N ALA A 465 19.90 78.27 -0.57
CA ALA A 465 20.48 77.47 -1.67
C ALA A 465 21.59 76.45 -1.24
N PRO A 466 21.90 75.43 -2.08
CA PRO A 466 23.01 74.45 -1.91
C PRO A 466 24.34 75.03 -2.48
N PRO A 467 25.44 74.29 -2.84
CA PRO A 467 25.71 72.83 -2.96
C PRO A 467 27.14 72.42 -2.46
N PRO A 468 27.93 71.50 -3.08
CA PRO A 468 27.76 70.05 -3.33
C PRO A 468 28.93 69.19 -2.75
N ASP A 469 29.07 67.96 -3.27
CA ASP A 469 30.32 67.22 -3.60
C ASP A 469 30.64 65.88 -2.87
N GLU A 470 30.50 64.84 -3.70
CA GLU A 470 31.08 63.49 -3.76
C GLU A 470 32.63 63.43 -3.66
N PRO A 471 33.29 62.23 -3.71
CA PRO A 471 32.98 60.91 -3.11
C PRO A 471 34.26 60.19 -2.57
N GLU A 472 34.14 58.87 -2.28
CA GLU A 472 35.25 57.88 -2.34
C GLU A 472 36.33 57.98 -1.20
N VAL A 473 37.23 57.03 -0.86
CA VAL A 473 37.78 55.81 -1.48
C VAL A 473 38.22 54.76 -0.42
N LEU A 474 38.17 53.44 -0.72
CA LEU A 474 38.96 52.30 -0.18
C LEU A 474 39.05 51.98 1.35
N ALA A 475 38.84 50.70 1.73
CA ALA A 475 39.89 49.76 2.18
C ALA A 475 39.39 48.52 2.99
N GLU A 476 39.95 47.35 2.65
CA GLU A 476 39.92 46.03 3.34
C GLU A 476 41.21 45.82 4.19
N PRO A 477 41.45 44.69 4.91
CA PRO A 477 40.56 43.75 5.63
C PRO A 477 41.14 43.24 7.00
N GLU A 478 40.54 42.17 7.58
CA GLU A 478 41.18 41.14 8.44
C GLU A 478 41.65 41.49 9.91
N PRO A 479 41.95 40.49 10.79
CA PRO A 479 41.24 39.21 11.07
C PRO A 479 41.24 38.78 12.58
N GLN A 480 40.86 37.51 12.85
CA GLN A 480 41.24 36.68 14.05
C GLN A 480 40.54 37.03 15.41
N LYS A 481 40.42 36.15 16.44
CA LYS A 481 40.95 34.79 16.73
C LYS A 481 40.19 34.10 17.91
N GLU A 482 40.23 32.75 18.01
CA GLU A 482 40.32 31.88 19.23
C GLU A 482 39.27 32.01 20.40
N ALA A 483 39.01 31.04 21.31
CA ALA A 483 39.20 29.57 21.38
C ALA A 483 38.52 28.95 22.65
N LEU A 484 38.53 27.59 22.76
CA LEU A 484 38.45 26.71 23.97
C LEU A 484 37.32 26.93 25.02
N THR A 485 36.34 26.02 25.19
CA THR A 485 36.30 24.76 26.00
C THR A 485 36.30 24.86 27.54
N GLU A 486 35.18 24.48 28.17
CA GLU A 486 35.02 23.67 29.41
C GLU A 486 33.49 23.38 29.57
N ALA A 487 32.92 22.25 29.99
CA ALA A 487 33.33 21.04 30.70
C ALA A 487 33.31 21.10 32.25
N MET A 488 32.17 20.78 32.89
CA MET A 488 32.08 19.96 34.12
C MET A 488 30.63 19.58 34.47
N ALA A 489 30.44 18.62 35.40
CA ALA A 489 29.12 18.08 35.78
C ALA A 489 29.00 17.75 37.29
N SER A 490 27.80 17.99 37.84
CA SER A 490 27.26 17.50 39.14
C SER A 490 25.81 18.01 39.28
N GLY A 491 24.90 17.46 40.11
CA GLY A 491 24.96 16.35 41.07
C GLY A 491 23.60 15.62 41.23
N MET A 492 23.38 14.92 42.35
CA MET A 492 22.30 13.93 42.54
C MET A 492 21.17 14.35 43.53
N PRO A 493 20.03 13.60 43.64
CA PRO A 493 18.79 13.99 44.36
C PRO A 493 18.76 13.48 45.83
N PRO A 494 17.64 13.60 46.60
CA PRO A 494 16.54 12.59 46.62
C PRO A 494 15.14 13.26 46.91
N GLU A 495 14.00 12.66 47.36
CA GLU A 495 13.50 11.28 47.61
C GLU A 495 11.94 11.23 47.65
N ALA A 496 11.33 10.04 47.44
CA ALA A 496 10.00 9.57 47.92
C ALA A 496 8.70 10.38 47.59
N ALA A 497 7.45 9.91 47.74
CA ALA A 497 6.82 8.60 48.02
C ALA A 497 5.54 8.50 47.12
N ASN A 498 5.21 7.41 46.41
CA ASN A 498 4.68 6.12 46.88
C ASN A 498 3.31 6.16 47.61
N GLU A 499 2.22 5.86 46.89
CA GLU A 499 1.14 5.01 47.44
C GLU A 499 0.28 4.35 46.34
N ALA A 500 -0.22 3.14 46.61
CA ALA A 500 -1.20 2.40 45.82
C ALA A 500 -1.81 1.29 46.69
N VAL A 501 -3.11 0.98 46.59
CA VAL A 501 -3.68 -0.35 46.93
C VAL A 501 -5.15 -0.52 46.52
N LYS A 502 -5.44 -1.67 45.87
CA LYS A 502 -6.70 -2.43 45.71
C LYS A 502 -7.94 -1.75 45.09
N ASP A 503 -8.71 -2.37 44.18
CA ASP A 503 -9.13 -3.77 43.90
C ASP A 503 -10.48 -4.17 44.55
N SER A 504 -11.44 -4.54 43.70
CA SER A 504 -12.70 -5.20 44.06
C SER A 504 -13.37 -5.80 42.80
N GLN A 505 -13.84 -7.05 42.90
CA GLN A 505 -14.58 -7.74 41.83
C GLN A 505 -16.10 -7.70 42.05
N GLY A 506 -16.89 -7.69 40.97
CA GLY A 506 -18.34 -7.87 41.02
C GLY A 506 -18.94 -7.92 39.62
N ALA A 507 -19.70 -8.97 39.30
CA ALA A 507 -20.15 -9.25 37.93
C ALA A 507 -21.68 -9.20 37.77
N ARG A 508 -22.15 -8.73 36.61
CA ARG A 508 -23.36 -9.22 35.93
C ARG A 508 -23.41 -8.79 34.47
N GLU A 509 -24.12 -9.58 33.66
CA GLU A 509 -24.30 -9.39 32.23
C GLU A 509 -25.53 -8.53 31.93
N THR A 510 -25.48 -7.72 30.86
CA THR A 510 -26.51 -7.66 29.81
C THR A 510 -25.97 -6.95 28.56
N THR A 511 -26.56 -7.29 27.42
CA THR A 511 -26.56 -6.61 26.10
C THR A 511 -26.65 -5.07 26.20
N ASP A 512 -26.19 -4.27 25.23
CA ASP A 512 -26.31 -4.48 23.77
C ASP A 512 -25.18 -3.80 22.94
N ALA A 513 -25.26 -3.87 21.60
CA ALA A 513 -24.17 -3.57 20.68
C ALA A 513 -24.12 -2.13 20.12
N THR A 514 -22.90 -1.61 19.95
CA THR A 514 -22.50 -0.69 18.85
C THR A 514 -20.99 -0.79 18.65
N GLY A 515 -20.54 -1.17 17.45
CA GLY A 515 -19.12 -1.46 17.16
C GLY A 515 -18.45 -0.39 16.30
N ALA A 516 -17.44 0.29 16.85
CA ALA A 516 -16.54 1.15 16.07
C ALA A 516 -15.61 0.33 15.14
N PRO A 517 -15.20 0.85 13.97
CA PRO A 517 -14.46 0.08 12.97
C PRO A 517 -13.05 -0.27 13.45
N ARG A 518 -12.76 -1.58 13.53
CA ARG A 518 -11.42 -2.10 13.87
C ARG A 518 -10.50 -2.03 12.64
N ARG A 519 -9.27 -1.55 12.85
CA ARG A 519 -8.19 -1.57 11.85
C ARG A 519 -7.86 -3.03 11.49
N GLY A 520 -7.59 -3.30 10.21
CA GLY A 520 -7.51 -4.67 9.68
C GLY A 520 -6.38 -5.51 10.28
N ALA A 521 -6.74 -6.66 10.86
CA ALA A 521 -5.79 -7.67 11.31
C ALA A 521 -5.41 -8.60 10.15
N VAL A 522 -4.12 -8.89 10.00
CA VAL A 522 -3.62 -9.84 8.99
C VAL A 522 -3.88 -11.26 9.47
N VAL A 523 -4.83 -11.95 8.83
CA VAL A 523 -5.13 -13.36 9.13
C VAL A 523 -4.17 -14.27 8.35
N PHE A 524 -3.32 -15.00 9.08
CA PHE A 524 -2.53 -16.10 8.51
C PHE A 524 -3.36 -17.40 8.49
N PRO A 525 -3.30 -18.21 7.41
CA PRO A 525 -3.97 -19.51 7.36
C PRO A 525 -3.26 -20.52 8.28
N ALA A 526 -3.98 -21.07 9.26
CA ALA A 526 -3.41 -21.83 10.37
C ALA A 526 -3.45 -23.36 10.21
N THR A 527 -3.04 -23.89 9.05
CA THR A 527 -2.76 -25.34 8.91
C THR A 527 -1.72 -25.62 7.81
N PRO A 528 -0.66 -26.41 8.08
CA PRO A 528 0.10 -27.08 7.03
C PRO A 528 -0.72 -28.22 6.40
N PRO A 529 -0.51 -28.55 5.10
CA PRO A 529 -0.97 -29.82 4.55
C PRO A 529 -0.17 -31.01 5.11
N ASP A 530 -0.70 -32.22 4.88
CA ASP A 530 -0.03 -33.51 5.07
C ASP A 530 0.46 -33.87 6.48
N VAL A 531 -0.51 -34.11 7.37
CA VAL A 531 -0.34 -35.05 8.50
C VAL A 531 -1.32 -36.22 8.30
N PRO A 532 -0.86 -37.46 8.11
CA PRO A 532 -1.76 -38.60 7.95
C PRO A 532 -2.52 -38.87 9.26
N LYS A 533 -3.83 -39.11 9.17
CA LYS A 533 -4.64 -39.48 10.33
C LYS A 533 -4.16 -40.82 10.90
N LEU A 534 -4.02 -40.89 12.22
CA LEU A 534 -3.99 -42.15 12.94
C LEU A 534 -5.38 -42.79 12.85
N GLU A 535 -5.43 -44.07 12.49
CA GLU A 535 -6.67 -44.85 12.55
C GLU A 535 -6.99 -45.18 14.01
N GLU A 536 -8.17 -44.80 14.48
CA GLU A 536 -8.66 -45.20 15.81
C GLU A 536 -9.06 -46.68 15.78
N ALA A 537 -8.40 -47.50 16.60
CA ALA A 537 -8.62 -48.94 16.61
C ALA A 537 -10.00 -49.31 17.19
N THR A 538 -10.90 -49.80 16.33
CA THR A 538 -12.26 -50.21 16.70
C THR A 538 -12.25 -51.26 17.83
N PRO A 539 -12.93 -51.04 18.97
CA PRO A 539 -12.97 -52.01 20.06
C PRO A 539 -13.82 -53.23 19.71
N VAL A 540 -13.25 -54.42 19.88
CA VAL A 540 -13.91 -55.70 19.59
C VAL A 540 -15.12 -55.91 20.52
N ARG A 541 -16.32 -56.06 19.94
CA ARG A 541 -17.48 -56.66 20.63
C ARG A 541 -17.75 -58.07 20.11
N ARG A 542 -17.92 -59.01 21.05
CA ARG A 542 -18.23 -60.42 20.80
C ARG A 542 -19.74 -60.63 20.62
N GLY A 543 -20.11 -61.37 19.58
CA GLY A 543 -21.00 -62.53 19.70
C GLY A 543 -22.50 -62.37 19.36
N LEU A 544 -23.03 -63.46 18.77
CA LEU A 544 -24.43 -63.92 18.77
C LEU A 544 -25.43 -63.01 17.99
N PHE A 545 -26.21 -63.50 17.01
CA PHE A 545 -26.78 -64.83 16.79
C PHE A 545 -26.96 -65.19 15.30
N ARG A 546 -26.99 -66.51 15.03
CA ARG A 546 -27.45 -67.20 13.80
C ARG A 546 -26.87 -66.72 12.47
#